data_AF-A0ABD5T8N3-F1
#
_entry.id   AF-A0ABD5T8N3-F1
#
_cell.length_a   1.000
_cell.length_b   1.000
_cell.length_c   1.000
_cell.angle_alpha   90.00
_cell.angle_beta   90.00
_cell.angle_gamma   90.00
#
_symmetry.space_group_name_H-M   'P 1'
#
loop_
_entity.id
_entity.type
_entity.pdbx_description
1 polymer ?
#
loop_
_entity_poly.entity_id
_entity_poly.type
_entity_poly.pdbx_seq_one_letter_code
_entity_poly.pdbx_strand_id
1 'polypeptide(L)'
;GGTDGAPGPLALRVVTPDGPLSRGDSFRIELTNVSDRPTHVGNQGKYNLELRTEGGWTEIRGTDGEGLFGYTDEALGVDPGETLTWEFEMTESGLTASGPHADDLRVCPDLVPGRYRFVFWGGDDLAVAFDYVG
;
A
#
# COMPACT_ATOMS: atom_id res chain seq x y z
N GLY A 1 8.54 -0.01 -31.04
CA GLY A 1 7.32 -0.69 -30.60
C GLY A 1 7.15 -0.36 -29.14
N GLY A 2 6.17 0.47 -28.80
CA GLY A 2 5.80 0.75 -27.42
C GLY A 2 4.71 -0.23 -27.01
N THR A 3 4.98 -1.08 -26.04
CA THR A 3 3.94 -1.79 -25.30
C THR A 3 3.49 -0.85 -24.19
N ASP A 4 2.58 0.06 -24.50
CA ASP A 4 1.72 0.65 -23.48
C ASP A 4 0.76 -0.47 -23.08
N GLY A 5 1.16 -1.27 -22.08
CA GLY A 5 0.34 -2.34 -21.54
C GLY A 5 -1.01 -1.76 -21.15
N ALA A 6 -2.09 -2.35 -21.66
CA ALA A 6 -3.43 -2.00 -21.21
C ALA A 6 -3.46 -2.09 -19.68
N PRO A 7 -4.08 -1.13 -18.97
CA PRO A 7 -4.17 -1.19 -17.52
C PRO A 7 -4.76 -2.54 -17.12
N GLY A 8 -4.12 -3.20 -16.16
CA GLY A 8 -4.55 -4.50 -15.64
C GLY A 8 -5.98 -4.46 -15.09
N PRO A 9 -6.55 -5.62 -14.70
CA PRO A 9 -7.94 -5.70 -14.23
C PRO A 9 -8.20 -4.96 -12.90
N LEU A 10 -7.15 -4.47 -12.26
CA LEU A 10 -7.16 -3.86 -10.94
C LEU A 10 -6.76 -2.39 -11.01
N ALA A 11 -7.46 -1.55 -10.26
CA ALA A 11 -7.13 -0.14 -10.08
C ALA A 11 -6.88 0.15 -8.60
N LEU A 12 -5.74 0.79 -8.32
CA LEU A 12 -5.36 1.19 -6.97
C LEU A 12 -5.54 2.70 -6.80
N ARG A 13 -6.13 3.13 -5.68
CA ARG A 13 -6.43 4.54 -5.39
C ARG A 13 -6.12 4.87 -3.95
N VAL A 14 -5.66 6.10 -3.72
CA VAL A 14 -5.61 6.72 -2.39
C VAL A 14 -6.86 7.58 -2.23
N VAL A 15 -7.54 7.43 -1.10
CA VAL A 15 -8.68 8.26 -0.71
C VAL A 15 -8.26 9.05 0.51
N THR A 16 -8.07 10.35 0.32
CA THR A 16 -7.68 11.30 1.38
C THR A 16 -8.85 12.24 1.70
N PRO A 17 -8.89 12.83 2.91
CA PRO A 17 -9.96 13.74 3.32
C PRO A 17 -10.03 14.99 2.45
N ASP A 18 -8.90 15.60 2.06
CA ASP A 18 -8.77 16.62 1.01
C ASP A 18 -7.28 17.00 0.83
N GLY A 19 -6.70 16.77 -0.35
CA GLY A 19 -5.32 17.21 -0.66
C GLY A 19 -4.21 16.36 -0.01
N PRO A 20 -2.99 16.93 0.16
CA PRO A 20 -1.87 16.26 0.84
C PRO A 20 -2.19 15.94 2.30
N LEU A 21 -1.66 14.83 2.80
CA LEU A 21 -1.87 14.39 4.18
C LEU A 21 -0.97 15.17 5.15
N SER A 22 -1.50 15.45 6.33
CA SER A 22 -0.79 15.97 7.50
C SER A 22 -0.68 14.90 8.58
N ARG A 23 0.14 15.14 9.61
CA ARG A 23 0.31 14.16 10.69
C ARG A 23 -1.00 13.93 11.44
N GLY A 24 -1.38 12.66 11.62
CA GLY A 24 -2.64 12.27 12.25
C GLY A 24 -3.84 12.20 11.30
N ASP A 25 -3.70 12.57 10.03
CA ASP A 25 -4.79 12.40 9.06
C ASP A 25 -5.06 10.93 8.81
N SER A 26 -6.35 10.57 8.78
CA SER A 26 -6.78 9.25 8.33
C SER A 26 -6.88 9.21 6.82
N PHE A 27 -6.42 8.13 6.22
CA PHE A 27 -6.56 7.88 4.78
C PHE A 27 -6.79 6.39 4.53
N ARG A 28 -7.30 6.07 3.34
CA ARG A 28 -7.48 4.68 2.93
C ARG A 28 -6.96 4.42 1.53
N ILE A 29 -6.50 3.21 1.31
CA ILE A 29 -6.11 2.69 0.01
C ILE A 29 -7.20 1.73 -0.46
N GLU A 30 -7.64 1.89 -1.70
CA GLU A 30 -8.65 1.05 -2.34
C GLU A 30 -8.04 0.33 -3.54
N LEU A 31 -8.17 -1.00 -3.57
CA LEU A 31 -7.89 -1.83 -4.74
C LEU A 31 -9.21 -2.36 -5.29
N THR A 32 -9.64 -1.86 -6.45
CA THR A 32 -10.90 -2.22 -7.09
C THR A 32 -10.66 -3.09 -8.31
N ASN A 33 -11.41 -4.19 -8.47
CA ASN A 33 -11.48 -4.89 -9.75
C ASN A 33 -12.36 -4.09 -10.72
N VAL A 34 -11.72 -3.47 -11.71
CA VAL A 34 -12.35 -2.64 -12.75
C VAL A 34 -12.64 -3.40 -14.04
N SER A 35 -12.35 -4.70 -14.06
CA SER A 35 -12.70 -5.59 -15.16
C SER A 35 -14.11 -6.16 -15.01
N ASP A 36 -14.59 -6.82 -16.07
CA ASP A 36 -15.88 -7.51 -16.13
C ASP A 36 -15.80 -8.98 -15.66
N ARG A 37 -14.67 -9.41 -15.09
CA ARG A 37 -14.41 -10.80 -14.70
C ARG A 37 -13.85 -10.86 -13.28
N PRO A 38 -14.11 -11.93 -12.50
CA PRO A 38 -13.42 -12.15 -11.23
C PRO A 38 -11.89 -12.20 -11.45
N THR A 39 -11.15 -11.59 -10.54
CA THR A 39 -9.68 -11.64 -10.49
C THR A 39 -9.22 -12.20 -9.15
N HIS A 40 -7.96 -12.63 -9.06
CA HIS A 40 -7.40 -13.15 -7.83
C HIS A 40 -6.14 -12.37 -7.46
N VAL A 41 -6.02 -12.06 -6.17
CA VAL A 41 -4.84 -11.41 -5.60
C VAL A 41 -4.35 -12.20 -4.40
N GLY A 42 -3.09 -12.03 -4.02
CA GLY A 42 -2.58 -12.55 -2.75
C GLY A 42 -3.23 -11.88 -1.55
N ASN A 43 -2.99 -12.44 -0.36
CA ASN A 43 -3.54 -11.91 0.88
C ASN A 43 -3.26 -10.40 1.08
N GLN A 44 -4.15 -9.72 1.80
CA GLN A 44 -4.07 -8.27 2.05
C GLN A 44 -2.84 -7.83 2.85
N GLY A 45 -2.02 -8.76 3.39
CA GLY A 45 -0.76 -8.46 4.05
C GLY A 45 0.41 -8.21 3.10
N LYS A 46 0.26 -8.50 1.79
CA LYS A 46 1.30 -8.33 0.77
C LYS A 46 1.44 -6.88 0.29
N TYR A 47 1.67 -5.95 1.23
CA TYR A 47 1.89 -4.54 0.96
C TYR A 47 3.01 -3.91 1.80
N ASN A 48 3.56 -2.81 1.29
CA ASN A 48 4.52 -1.97 2.00
C ASN A 48 4.25 -0.49 1.68
N LEU A 49 4.81 0.38 2.52
CA LEU A 49 4.85 1.82 2.31
C LEU A 49 6.29 2.21 2.02
N GLU A 50 6.45 3.11 1.06
CA GLU A 50 7.76 3.56 0.62
C GLU A 50 7.82 5.09 0.52
N LEU A 51 8.94 5.66 0.93
CA LEU A 51 9.26 7.07 0.80
C LEU A 51 10.11 7.32 -0.45
N ARG A 52 9.83 8.42 -1.16
CA ARG A 52 10.68 8.89 -2.25
C ARG A 52 11.92 9.58 -1.70
N THR A 53 13.09 9.00 -1.96
CA THR A 53 14.41 9.54 -1.64
C THR A 53 15.19 9.86 -2.93
N GLU A 54 16.38 10.44 -2.79
CA GLU A 54 17.29 10.65 -3.93
C GLU A 54 17.71 9.33 -4.59
N GLY A 55 17.77 8.25 -3.82
CA GLY A 55 18.11 6.90 -4.27
C GLY A 55 16.94 6.14 -4.92
N GLY A 56 15.75 6.72 -4.97
CA GLY A 56 14.55 6.08 -5.49
C GLY A 56 13.50 5.89 -4.41
N TRP A 57 12.74 4.80 -4.48
CA TRP A 57 11.77 4.49 -3.44
C TRP A 57 12.40 3.60 -2.37
N THR A 58 12.14 3.92 -1.12
CA THR A 58 12.74 3.25 0.04
C THR A 58 11.63 2.80 0.97
N GLU A 59 11.60 1.51 1.28
CA GLU A 59 10.67 0.93 2.25
C GLU A 59 10.87 1.57 3.63
N ILE A 60 9.77 1.96 4.27
CA ILE A 60 9.81 2.59 5.59
C ILE A 60 9.18 1.75 6.69
N ARG A 61 8.47 0.66 6.33
CA ARG A 61 7.79 -0.23 7.28
C ARG A 61 8.49 -1.58 7.28
N GLY A 62 8.99 -1.99 8.44
CA GLY A 62 9.75 -3.23 8.60
C GLY A 62 10.03 -3.60 10.06
N THR A 63 10.78 -4.69 10.27
CA THR A 63 11.18 -5.20 11.60
C THR A 63 12.63 -4.83 11.94
N ASP A 64 13.11 -5.20 13.14
CA ASP A 64 14.53 -5.10 13.50
C ASP A 64 15.24 -6.29 12.86
N GLY A 65 15.87 -6.07 11.69
CA GLY A 65 16.67 -7.08 11.00
C GLY A 65 16.00 -7.69 9.77
N GLU A 66 16.55 -8.82 9.31
CA GLU A 66 16.14 -9.53 8.08
C GLU A 66 14.91 -10.43 8.30
N GLY A 67 13.96 -10.02 9.15
CA GLY A 67 12.78 -10.80 9.47
C GLY A 67 11.89 -10.96 8.23
N LEU A 68 11.96 -12.11 7.58
CA LEU A 68 11.06 -12.49 6.49
C LEU A 68 9.72 -12.89 7.10
N PHE A 69 8.68 -12.09 6.86
CA PHE A 69 7.32 -12.50 7.21
C PHE A 69 6.87 -13.62 6.28
N GLY A 70 6.39 -14.71 6.88
CA GLY A 70 5.74 -15.78 6.14
C GLY A 70 4.36 -15.31 5.70
N TYR A 71 4.20 -15.02 4.42
CA TYR A 71 2.88 -14.76 3.84
C TYR A 71 2.21 -16.09 3.49
N THR A 72 0.97 -16.30 3.94
CA THR A 72 0.17 -17.45 3.51
C THR A 72 -0.08 -17.35 2.00
N ASP A 73 -0.05 -18.49 1.30
CA ASP A 73 -0.38 -18.59 -0.14
C ASP A 73 -1.89 -18.48 -0.41
N GLU A 74 -2.58 -17.66 0.38
CA GLU A 74 -4.01 -17.39 0.23
C GLU A 74 -4.24 -16.47 -0.96
N ALA A 75 -5.05 -16.96 -1.91
CA ALA A 75 -5.59 -16.18 -3.00
C ALA A 75 -6.99 -15.68 -2.62
N LEU A 76 -7.15 -14.36 -2.62
CA LEU A 76 -8.42 -13.67 -2.46
C LEU A 76 -9.04 -13.45 -3.84
N GLY A 77 -10.22 -14.00 -4.07
CA GLY A 77 -11.05 -13.64 -5.21
C GLY A 77 -11.60 -12.23 -5.01
N VAL A 78 -11.56 -11.41 -6.07
CA VAL A 78 -12.13 -10.07 -6.10
C VAL A 78 -13.08 -10.01 -7.30
N ASP A 79 -14.37 -9.94 -7.03
CA ASP A 79 -15.42 -9.90 -8.04
C ASP A 79 -15.43 -8.56 -8.81
N PRO A 80 -16.04 -8.49 -10.02
CA PRO A 80 -16.19 -7.23 -10.75
C PRO A 80 -16.83 -6.13 -9.89
N GLY A 81 -16.13 -5.00 -9.73
CA GLY A 81 -16.55 -3.88 -8.91
C GLY A 81 -16.28 -4.02 -7.40
N GLU A 82 -15.82 -5.18 -6.93
CA GLU A 82 -15.43 -5.37 -5.53
C GLU A 82 -14.14 -4.59 -5.22
N THR A 83 -14.03 -4.11 -3.98
CA THR A 83 -12.91 -3.29 -3.50
C THR A 83 -12.33 -3.84 -2.20
N LEU A 84 -11.02 -4.06 -2.18
CA LEU A 84 -10.25 -4.30 -0.96
C LEU A 84 -9.78 -2.95 -0.39
N THR A 85 -9.80 -2.82 0.93
CA THR A 85 -9.47 -1.55 1.62
C THR A 85 -8.39 -1.75 2.66
N TRP A 86 -7.44 -0.81 2.72
CA TRP A 86 -6.52 -0.62 3.84
C TRP A 86 -6.77 0.75 4.44
N GLU A 87 -6.88 0.82 5.76
CA GLU A 87 -7.08 2.07 6.50
C GLU A 87 -5.86 2.37 7.36
N PHE A 88 -5.42 3.62 7.32
CA PHE A 88 -4.23 4.09 8.00
C PHE A 88 -4.47 5.46 8.64
N GLU A 89 -3.67 5.74 9.66
CA GLU A 89 -3.47 7.09 10.19
C GLU A 89 -2.03 7.50 9.90
N MET A 90 -1.81 8.76 9.48
CA MET A 90 -0.48 9.28 9.16
C MET A 90 0.34 9.59 10.41
N THR A 91 0.63 8.55 11.19
CA THR A 91 1.52 8.50 12.35
C THR A 91 2.31 7.20 12.29
N GLU A 92 3.49 7.13 12.92
CA GLU A 92 4.31 5.91 12.89
C GLU A 92 3.54 4.70 13.43
N SER A 93 2.77 4.89 14.50
CA SER A 93 1.87 3.87 15.05
C SER A 93 0.67 3.58 14.14
N GLY A 94 0.10 4.61 13.49
CA GLY A 94 -1.05 4.45 12.59
C GLY A 94 -0.73 3.64 11.33
N LEU A 95 0.50 3.75 10.82
CA LEU A 95 0.97 2.98 9.66
C LEU A 95 1.31 1.52 9.99
N THR A 96 1.43 1.16 11.27
CA THR A 96 1.73 -0.22 11.71
C THR A 96 0.58 -0.89 12.44
N ALA A 97 -0.45 -0.14 12.87
CA ALA A 97 -1.56 -0.61 13.70
C ALA A 97 -2.37 -1.78 13.11
N SER A 98 -2.31 -2.00 11.79
CA SER A 98 -3.17 -2.94 11.09
C SER A 98 -2.41 -3.94 10.22
N GLY A 99 -2.99 -5.14 10.11
CA GLY A 99 -2.51 -6.22 9.24
C GLY A 99 -1.65 -7.26 9.95
N PRO A 100 -1.16 -8.26 9.20
CA PRO A 100 -0.27 -9.28 9.75
C PRO A 100 0.98 -8.62 10.32
N HIS A 101 1.39 -9.03 11.53
CA HIS A 101 2.60 -8.55 12.20
C HIS A 101 2.58 -7.08 12.67
N ALA A 102 1.39 -6.51 12.91
CA ALA A 102 1.25 -5.17 13.47
C ALA A 102 2.09 -4.95 14.74
N ASP A 103 2.21 -5.97 15.60
CA ASP A 103 2.99 -5.93 16.84
C ASP A 103 4.52 -5.92 16.62
N ASP A 104 4.99 -6.38 15.46
CA ASP A 104 6.43 -6.51 15.14
C ASP A 104 6.94 -5.38 14.23
N LEU A 105 6.03 -4.67 13.56
CA LEU A 105 6.34 -3.67 12.55
C LEU A 105 6.54 -2.29 13.16
N ARG A 106 7.57 -1.59 12.68
CA ARG A 106 7.79 -0.17 12.97
C ARG A 106 8.05 0.62 11.71
N VAL A 107 7.87 1.93 11.82
CA VAL A 107 8.25 2.90 10.79
C VAL A 107 9.66 3.40 11.09
N CYS A 108 10.56 3.31 10.12
CA CYS A 108 11.91 3.84 10.19
C CYS A 108 12.38 4.28 8.80
N PRO A 109 12.87 5.51 8.61
CA PRO A 109 12.99 6.59 9.61
C PRO A 109 11.62 7.16 10.03
N ASP A 110 11.60 8.06 11.02
CA ASP A 110 10.39 8.82 11.39
C ASP A 110 9.79 9.55 10.17
N LEU A 111 8.50 9.84 10.23
CA LEU A 111 7.79 10.44 9.10
C LEU A 111 8.31 11.85 8.81
N VAL A 112 8.79 12.04 7.58
CA VAL A 112 9.27 13.32 7.05
C VAL A 112 8.38 13.82 5.92
N PRO A 113 8.16 15.13 5.75
CA PRO A 113 7.43 15.67 4.60
C PRO A 113 8.03 15.17 3.28
N GLY A 114 7.18 14.76 2.34
CA GLY A 114 7.63 14.17 1.10
C GLY A 114 6.55 13.37 0.38
N ARG A 115 6.98 12.63 -0.64
CA ARG A 115 6.11 11.80 -1.46
C ARG A 115 6.24 10.34 -1.05
N TYR A 116 5.13 9.73 -0.73
CA TYR A 116 5.01 8.34 -0.31
C TYR A 116 4.30 7.54 -1.38
N ARG A 117 4.45 6.22 -1.35
CA ARG A 117 3.59 5.31 -2.10
C ARG A 117 3.24 4.09 -1.27
N PHE A 118 2.04 3.59 -1.51
CA PHE A 118 1.64 2.24 -1.13
C PHE A 118 1.95 1.31 -2.30
N VAL A 119 2.58 0.17 -2.01
CA VAL A 119 2.91 -0.87 -2.99
C VAL A 119 2.25 -2.17 -2.57
N PHE A 120 1.54 -2.81 -3.48
CA PHE A 120 0.91 -4.12 -3.31
C PHE A 120 1.48 -5.12 -4.31
N TRP A 121 2.20 -6.12 -3.81
CA TRP A 121 2.80 -7.21 -4.60
C TRP A 121 1.99 -8.51 -4.52
N GLY A 122 0.74 -8.44 -4.04
CA GLY A 122 -0.20 -9.55 -4.16
C GLY A 122 -0.76 -9.74 -5.58
N GLY A 123 -0.38 -8.92 -6.56
CA GLY A 123 -0.84 -8.98 -7.95
C GLY A 123 0.20 -8.43 -8.92
N ASP A 124 -0.22 -7.60 -9.88
CA ASP A 124 0.65 -6.97 -10.90
C ASP A 124 1.51 -5.80 -10.36
N ASP A 125 2.17 -5.96 -9.21
CA ASP A 125 3.04 -4.94 -8.55
C ASP A 125 2.46 -3.51 -8.62
N LEU A 126 1.28 -3.35 -8.04
CA LEU A 126 0.50 -2.11 -8.12
C LEU A 126 0.99 -1.10 -7.08
N ALA A 127 1.10 0.17 -7.47
CA ALA A 127 1.48 1.23 -6.56
C ALA A 127 0.66 2.51 -6.75
N VAL A 128 0.35 3.19 -5.65
CA VAL A 128 -0.31 4.51 -5.66
C VAL A 128 0.45 5.47 -4.76
N ALA A 129 0.74 6.66 -5.30
CA ALA A 129 1.52 7.68 -4.60
C ALA A 129 0.63 8.78 -4.02
N PHE A 130 1.06 9.33 -2.89
CA PHE A 130 0.42 10.45 -2.19
C PHE A 130 1.47 11.33 -1.53
N ASP A 131 1.10 12.58 -1.24
CA ASP A 131 2.01 13.56 -0.64
C ASP A 131 1.68 13.75 0.85
N TYR A 132 2.71 13.91 1.67
CA TYR A 132 2.62 14.20 3.10
C TYR A 132 3.40 15.48 3.41
N VAL A 133 2.79 16.39 4.15
CA VAL A 133 3.32 17.74 4.40
C VAL A 133 3.87 17.97 5.81
N GLY A 134 3.69 17.01 6.73
CA GLY A 134 4.11 17.11 8.13
C GLY A 134 2.99 17.39 9.11
#